data_AF-A0A956QS52-F1
#
_entry.id   AF-A0A956QS52-F1
#
_cell.length_a   1.000
_cell.length_b   1.000
_cell.length_c   1.000
_cell.angle_alpha   90.00
_cell.angle_beta   90.00
_cell.angle_gamma   90.00
#
_symmetry.space_group_name_H-M   'P 1'
#
loop_
_entity.id
_entity.type
_entity.pdbx_description
1 polymer ?
#
loop_
_entity_poly.entity_id
_entity_poly.type
_entity_poly.pdbx_seq_one_letter_code
_entity_poly.pdbx_strand_id
1 'polypeptide(L)'
;MIKPAQYLHSLKKLYRLHRFIVLLLGLVAILLAQPLSELLGYHGVVIQILYIGLIAITLYGVSSSKQHLVPGIILGVPCLILNIIGLVWPSAIVDTWDIGLLVLFNLYVISQLFRQVLLQTRAINMDVLNGVASIYLLMGITWALLYMFIEVLQPGSICFSKGQKTIESWSTMIYYSFTTLTTLGYGDIIPQNALTRILAIIE
;
A
#
# COMPACT_ATOMS: atom_id res chain seq x y z
N MET A 1 -28.83 -33.68 11.43
CA MET A 1 -28.82 -32.40 12.18
C MET A 1 -27.38 -32.02 12.48
N ILE A 2 -26.86 -31.01 11.77
CA ILE A 2 -25.47 -30.53 11.94
C ILE A 2 -25.45 -29.61 13.17
N LYS A 3 -24.49 -29.81 14.10
CA LYS A 3 -24.41 -29.05 15.35
C LYS A 3 -24.13 -27.56 15.05
N PRO A 4 -24.78 -26.61 15.76
CA PRO A 4 -24.66 -25.16 15.50
C PRO A 4 -23.21 -24.62 15.54
N ALA A 5 -22.32 -25.25 16.30
CA ALA A 5 -20.90 -24.90 16.34
C ALA A 5 -20.16 -25.13 15.01
N GLN A 6 -20.57 -26.12 14.23
CA GLN A 6 -19.96 -26.48 12.95
C GLN A 6 -20.30 -25.44 11.87
N TYR A 7 -21.49 -24.83 11.96
CA TYR A 7 -21.97 -23.77 11.06
C TYR A 7 -21.26 -22.43 11.27
N LEU A 8 -20.98 -22.07 12.53
CA LEU A 8 -20.20 -20.87 12.85
C LEU A 8 -18.74 -20.98 12.38
N HIS A 9 -18.17 -22.18 12.41
CA HIS A 9 -16.82 -22.42 11.91
C HIS A 9 -16.75 -22.31 10.37
N SER A 10 -17.73 -22.84 9.64
CA SER A 10 -17.79 -22.71 8.18
C SER A 10 -18.01 -21.27 7.73
N LEU A 11 -18.85 -20.49 8.41
CA LEU A 11 -19.06 -19.06 8.09
C LEU A 11 -17.81 -18.22 8.32
N LYS A 12 -17.09 -18.42 9.43
CA LYS A 12 -15.81 -17.73 9.69
C LYS A 12 -14.75 -18.06 8.63
N LYS A 13 -14.72 -19.32 8.16
CA LYS A 13 -13.82 -19.76 7.09
C LYS A 13 -14.18 -19.11 5.74
N LEU A 14 -15.46 -19.09 5.38
CA LEU A 14 -15.94 -18.46 4.13
C LEU A 14 -15.66 -16.96 4.12
N TYR A 15 -15.92 -16.28 5.25
CA TYR A 15 -15.64 -14.86 5.42
C TYR A 15 -14.14 -14.53 5.26
N ARG A 16 -13.25 -15.37 5.82
CA ARG A 16 -11.79 -15.20 5.65
C ARG A 16 -11.36 -15.34 4.18
N LEU A 17 -11.92 -16.30 3.44
CA LEU A 17 -11.61 -16.54 2.02
C LEU A 17 -12.01 -15.37 1.14
N HIS A 18 -13.22 -14.84 1.34
CA HIS A 18 -13.67 -13.66 0.58
C HIS A 18 -12.83 -12.42 0.89
N ARG A 19 -12.35 -12.28 2.13
CA ARG A 19 -11.60 -11.08 2.52
C ARG A 19 -10.25 -10.95 1.83
N PHE A 20 -9.45 -12.02 1.79
CA PHE A 20 -8.10 -11.94 1.20
C PHE A 20 -8.14 -11.81 -0.32
N ILE A 21 -9.09 -12.46 -0.99
CA ILE A 21 -9.25 -12.27 -2.44
C ILE A 21 -9.75 -10.86 -2.77
N VAL A 22 -10.68 -10.31 -1.97
CA VAL A 22 -11.15 -8.92 -2.14
C VAL A 22 -10.01 -7.94 -1.89
N LEU A 23 -9.18 -8.17 -0.87
CA LEU A 23 -7.98 -7.35 -0.63
C LEU A 23 -7.03 -7.39 -1.83
N LEU A 24 -6.68 -8.58 -2.32
CA LEU A 24 -5.78 -8.75 -3.46
C LEU A 24 -6.34 -8.04 -4.70
N LEU A 25 -7.59 -8.31 -5.06
CA LEU A 25 -8.23 -7.71 -6.23
C LEU A 25 -8.34 -6.19 -6.10
N GLY A 26 -8.62 -5.67 -4.90
CA GLY A 26 -8.66 -4.23 -4.65
C GLY A 26 -7.29 -3.58 -4.79
N LEU A 27 -6.22 -4.20 -4.30
CA LEU A 27 -4.85 -3.71 -4.48
C LEU A 27 -4.44 -3.70 -5.96
N VAL A 28 -4.73 -4.79 -6.68
CA VAL A 28 -4.48 -4.86 -8.13
C VAL A 28 -5.27 -3.77 -8.87
N ALA A 29 -6.55 -3.60 -8.52
CA ALA A 29 -7.39 -2.56 -9.12
C ALA A 29 -6.82 -1.16 -8.88
N ILE A 30 -6.32 -0.88 -7.68
CA ILE A 30 -5.68 0.41 -7.35
C ILE A 30 -4.42 0.64 -8.20
N LEU A 31 -3.56 -0.38 -8.33
CA LEU A 31 -2.34 -0.30 -9.14
C LEU A 31 -2.64 -0.06 -10.63
N LEU A 32 -3.72 -0.65 -11.15
CA LEU A 32 -4.13 -0.48 -12.55
C LEU A 32 -4.88 0.83 -12.81
N ALA A 33 -5.59 1.35 -11.81
CA ALA A 33 -6.44 2.52 -11.98
C ALA A 33 -5.65 3.81 -12.20
N GLN A 34 -4.47 3.95 -11.60
CA GLN A 34 -3.68 5.18 -11.71
C GLN A 34 -3.12 5.42 -13.14
N PRO A 35 -2.45 4.46 -13.81
CA PRO A 35 -1.99 4.70 -15.19
C PRO A 35 -3.17 4.89 -16.16
N LEU A 36 -4.31 4.25 -15.89
CA LEU A 36 -5.53 4.46 -16.67
C LEU A 36 -6.09 5.88 -16.46
N SER A 37 -6.00 6.43 -15.25
CA SER A 37 -6.46 7.78 -14.96
C SER A 37 -5.58 8.84 -15.62
N GLU A 38 -4.26 8.60 -15.68
CA GLU A 38 -3.33 9.43 -16.45
C GLU A 38 -3.66 9.42 -17.95
N LEU A 39 -3.95 8.24 -18.52
CA LEU A 39 -4.31 8.09 -19.93
C LEU A 39 -5.62 8.83 -20.29
N LEU A 40 -6.58 8.84 -19.37
CA LEU A 40 -7.89 9.47 -19.55
C LEU A 40 -7.93 10.96 -19.15
N GLY A 41 -6.83 11.52 -18.64
CA GLY A 41 -6.74 12.93 -18.22
C GLY A 41 -7.43 13.25 -16.88
N TYR A 42 -7.73 12.24 -16.06
CA TYR A 42 -8.31 12.41 -14.73
C TYR A 42 -7.23 12.29 -13.67
N HIS A 43 -6.69 13.42 -13.22
CA HIS A 43 -5.58 13.43 -12.26
C HIS A 43 -6.05 13.58 -10.80
N GLY A 44 -6.75 14.67 -10.46
CA GLY A 44 -7.05 15.01 -9.06
C GLY A 44 -8.03 14.06 -8.35
N VAL A 45 -9.26 13.97 -8.84
CA VAL A 45 -10.35 13.21 -8.17
C VAL A 45 -10.04 11.71 -8.09
N VAL A 46 -9.38 11.16 -9.12
CA VAL A 46 -9.06 9.73 -9.13
C VAL A 46 -8.01 9.39 -8.08
N ILE A 47 -6.94 10.19 -7.93
CA ILE A 47 -5.93 9.97 -6.89
C ILE A 47 -6.58 9.94 -5.50
N GLN A 48 -7.54 10.83 -5.25
CA GLN A 48 -8.30 10.89 -3.99
C GLN A 48 -9.12 9.61 -3.75
N ILE A 49 -9.83 9.14 -4.78
CA ILE A 49 -10.60 7.89 -4.72
C ILE A 49 -9.65 6.70 -4.46
N LEU A 50 -8.49 6.67 -5.10
CA LEU A 50 -7.50 5.59 -4.92
C LEU A 50 -6.89 5.60 -3.52
N TYR A 51 -6.59 6.79 -2.97
CA TYR A 51 -6.08 6.94 -1.61
C TYR A 51 -7.09 6.42 -0.57
N ILE A 52 -8.34 6.87 -0.66
CA ILE A 52 -9.42 6.41 0.22
C ILE A 52 -9.66 4.90 0.03
N GLY A 53 -9.64 4.44 -1.22
CA GLY A 53 -9.77 3.03 -1.58
C GLY A 53 -8.68 2.17 -0.96
N LEU A 54 -7.42 2.64 -0.95
CA LEU A 54 -6.29 1.96 -0.32
C LEU A 54 -6.52 1.79 1.18
N ILE A 55 -6.89 2.84 1.90
CA ILE A 55 -7.16 2.77 3.34
C ILE A 55 -8.36 1.85 3.61
N ALA A 56 -9.44 1.97 2.84
CA ALA A 56 -10.65 1.17 3.03
C ALA A 56 -10.37 -0.33 2.80
N ILE A 57 -9.69 -0.69 1.70
CA ILE A 57 -9.43 -2.09 1.36
C ILE A 57 -8.46 -2.74 2.35
N THR A 58 -7.43 -2.01 2.79
CA THR A 58 -6.45 -2.50 3.77
C THR A 58 -7.04 -2.65 5.17
N LEU A 59 -7.89 -1.70 5.61
CA LEU A 59 -8.68 -1.81 6.85
C LEU A 59 -9.63 -3.01 6.79
N TYR A 60 -10.31 -3.22 5.65
CA TYR A 60 -11.12 -4.40 5.44
C TYR A 60 -10.27 -5.68 5.55
N GLY A 61 -9.06 -5.68 5.01
CA GLY A 61 -8.07 -6.75 5.15
C GLY A 61 -7.78 -7.14 6.60
N VAL A 62 -7.71 -6.20 7.54
CA VAL A 62 -7.42 -6.47 8.97
C VAL A 62 -8.67 -6.61 9.85
N SER A 63 -9.87 -6.46 9.29
CA SER A 63 -11.15 -6.40 10.04
C SER A 63 -11.62 -7.68 10.73
N SER A 64 -10.93 -8.82 10.58
CA SER A 64 -11.34 -10.09 11.22
C SER A 64 -11.36 -10.07 12.75
N SER A 65 -10.66 -9.13 13.38
CA SER A 65 -10.64 -8.97 14.83
C SER A 65 -10.78 -7.52 15.21
N LYS A 66 -11.74 -7.22 16.09
CA LYS A 66 -11.94 -5.87 16.64
C LYS A 66 -10.67 -5.32 17.30
N GLN A 67 -9.85 -6.19 17.89
CA GLN A 67 -8.58 -5.81 18.53
C GLN A 67 -7.55 -5.24 17.53
N HIS A 68 -7.62 -5.62 16.25
CA HIS A 68 -6.70 -5.15 15.22
C HIS A 68 -7.31 -4.07 14.33
N LEU A 69 -8.65 -4.03 14.26
CA LEU A 69 -9.38 -3.01 13.53
C LEU A 69 -9.29 -1.63 14.21
N VAL A 70 -9.41 -1.57 15.54
CA VAL A 70 -9.38 -0.29 16.27
C VAL A 70 -8.05 0.46 16.08
N PRO A 71 -6.87 -0.15 16.28
CA PRO A 71 -5.61 0.55 16.00
C PRO A 71 -5.45 0.91 14.52
N GLY A 72 -5.97 0.08 13.61
CA GLY A 72 -5.99 0.40 12.19
C GLY A 72 -6.80 1.67 11.89
N ILE A 73 -7.97 1.83 12.50
CA ILE A 73 -8.80 3.04 12.35
C ILE A 73 -8.10 4.25 12.98
N ILE A 74 -7.47 4.08 14.15
CA ILE A 74 -6.74 5.15 14.84
C ILE A 74 -5.59 5.68 13.97
N LEU A 75 -4.92 4.82 13.19
CA LEU A 75 -3.89 5.22 12.25
C LEU A 75 -4.46 5.73 10.92
N GLY A 76 -5.52 5.09 10.39
CA GLY A 76 -6.07 5.43 9.07
C GLY A 76 -6.90 6.72 9.03
N VAL A 77 -7.59 7.08 10.12
CA VAL A 77 -8.38 8.33 10.16
C VAL A 77 -7.51 9.58 10.07
N PRO A 78 -6.39 9.70 10.82
CA PRO A 78 -5.43 10.79 10.62
C PRO A 78 -4.89 10.90 9.20
N CYS A 79 -4.62 9.78 8.51
CA CYS A 79 -4.25 9.80 7.08
C CYS A 79 -5.31 10.52 6.24
N LEU A 80 -6.59 10.15 6.41
CA LEU A 80 -7.69 10.81 5.69
C LEU A 80 -7.80 12.30 6.02
N ILE A 81 -7.60 12.67 7.28
CA ILE A 81 -7.66 14.07 7.72
C ILE A 81 -6.51 14.87 7.08
N LEU A 82 -5.28 14.37 7.12
CA LEU A 82 -4.12 15.03 6.52
C LEU A 82 -4.27 15.17 5.02
N ASN A 83 -4.77 14.12 4.36
CA ASN A 83 -5.03 14.14 2.93
C ASN A 83 -6.07 15.21 2.54
N ILE A 84 -7.15 15.37 3.31
CA ILE A 84 -8.13 16.46 3.13
C ILE A 84 -7.51 17.83 3.41
N ILE A 85 -6.68 17.96 4.44
CA ILE A 85 -5.97 19.21 4.73
C ILE A 85 -5.05 19.58 3.56
N GLY A 86 -4.34 18.61 2.97
CA GLY A 86 -3.46 18.81 1.81
C GLY A 86 -4.20 19.32 0.57
N LEU A 87 -5.47 18.95 0.39
CA LEU A 87 -6.31 19.48 -0.69
C LEU A 87 -6.62 20.98 -0.53
N VAL A 88 -6.80 21.44 0.71
CA VAL A 88 -7.16 22.83 1.02
C VAL A 88 -5.92 23.70 1.20
N TRP A 89 -4.85 23.12 1.75
CA TRP A 89 -3.61 23.79 2.08
C TRP A 89 -2.39 22.99 1.58
N PRO A 90 -2.10 23.02 0.27
CA PRO A 90 -0.95 22.34 -0.30
C PRO A 90 0.35 22.87 0.31
N SER A 91 1.10 22.01 1.01
CA SER A 91 2.38 22.37 1.61
C SER A 91 3.23 21.13 1.85
N ALA A 92 4.53 21.26 1.61
CA ALA A 92 5.48 20.17 1.79
C ALA A 92 5.44 19.55 3.20
N ILE A 93 5.09 20.35 4.22
CA ILE A 93 4.96 19.85 5.60
C ILE A 93 3.77 18.91 5.75
N VAL A 94 2.63 19.24 5.15
CA VAL A 94 1.42 18.39 5.17
C VAL A 94 1.69 17.11 4.40
N ASP A 95 2.31 17.19 3.22
CA ASP A 95 2.66 16.03 2.39
C ASP A 95 3.64 15.09 3.13
N THR A 96 4.64 15.66 3.81
CA THR A 96 5.60 14.87 4.62
C THR A 96 4.87 14.11 5.73
N TRP A 97 3.99 14.77 6.48
CA TRP A 97 3.23 14.12 7.54
C TRP A 97 2.24 13.10 6.99
N ASP A 98 1.56 13.38 5.88
CA ASP A 98 0.62 12.47 5.23
C ASP A 98 1.31 11.18 4.79
N ILE A 99 2.39 11.29 4.01
CA ILE A 99 3.15 10.14 3.52
C ILE A 99 3.74 9.35 4.70
N GLY A 100 4.33 10.03 5.69
CA GLY A 100 4.89 9.38 6.87
C GLY A 100 3.85 8.57 7.66
N LEU A 101 2.66 9.13 7.87
CA LEU A 101 1.57 8.45 8.58
C LEU A 101 1.00 7.30 7.76
N LEU A 102 0.90 7.46 6.43
CA LEU A 102 0.48 6.41 5.53
C LEU A 102 1.47 5.23 5.47
N VAL A 103 2.79 5.49 5.54
CA VAL A 103 3.81 4.45 5.69
C VAL A 103 3.61 3.68 6.99
N LEU A 104 3.45 4.37 8.12
CA LEU A 104 3.23 3.72 9.43
C LEU A 104 1.95 2.88 9.44
N PHE A 105 0.87 3.40 8.83
CA PHE A 105 -0.37 2.67 8.65
C PHE A 105 -0.18 1.40 7.81
N ASN A 106 0.51 1.47 6.67
CA ASN A 106 0.77 0.31 5.82
C ASN A 106 1.67 -0.71 6.53
N LEU A 107 2.72 -0.29 7.23
CA LEU A 107 3.56 -1.18 8.04
C LEU A 107 2.75 -1.90 9.13
N TYR A 108 1.84 -1.19 9.80
CA TYR A 108 0.92 -1.79 10.75
C TYR A 108 0.04 -2.85 10.06
N VAL A 109 -0.60 -2.53 8.94
CA VAL A 109 -1.44 -3.48 8.19
C VAL A 109 -0.64 -4.70 7.76
N ILE A 110 0.55 -4.51 7.19
CA ILE A 110 1.47 -5.59 6.78
C ILE A 110 1.78 -6.49 7.98
N SER A 111 2.15 -5.92 9.13
CA SER A 111 2.47 -6.71 10.34
C SER A 111 1.28 -7.56 10.80
N GLN A 112 0.06 -7.03 10.73
CA GLN A 112 -1.15 -7.77 11.09
C GLN A 112 -1.49 -8.85 10.07
N LEU A 113 -1.38 -8.57 8.77
CA LEU A 113 -1.61 -9.55 7.72
C LEU A 113 -0.58 -10.68 7.80
N PHE A 114 0.69 -10.35 7.99
CA PHE A 114 1.77 -11.33 8.19
C PHE A 114 1.44 -12.27 9.36
N ARG A 115 1.07 -11.71 10.52
CA ARG A 115 0.66 -12.50 11.69
C ARG A 115 -0.56 -13.36 11.41
N GLN A 116 -1.57 -12.86 10.71
CA GLN A 116 -2.79 -13.62 10.41
C GLN A 116 -2.57 -14.73 9.39
N VAL A 117 -1.80 -14.46 8.34
CA VAL A 117 -1.63 -15.37 7.21
C VAL A 117 -0.60 -16.44 7.53
N LEU A 118 0.59 -16.02 8.01
CA LEU A 118 1.74 -16.91 8.15
C LEU A 118 1.82 -17.59 9.51
N LEU A 119 1.42 -16.91 10.60
CA LEU A 119 1.57 -17.49 11.96
C LEU A 119 0.34 -18.27 12.43
N GLN A 120 -0.85 -17.99 11.88
CA GLN A 120 -2.10 -18.62 12.35
C GLN A 120 -2.62 -19.74 11.44
N THR A 121 -2.09 -19.86 10.21
CA THR A 121 -2.60 -20.84 9.24
C THR A 121 -1.70 -22.08 9.20
N ARG A 122 -2.28 -23.25 9.48
CA ARG A 122 -1.54 -24.52 9.57
C ARG A 122 -1.36 -25.26 8.23
N ALA A 123 -2.11 -24.89 7.19
CA ALA A 123 -2.06 -25.55 5.89
C ALA A 123 -2.11 -24.51 4.77
N ILE A 124 -1.29 -24.71 3.74
CA ILE A 124 -1.27 -23.85 2.56
C ILE A 124 -2.58 -24.07 1.79
N ASN A 125 -3.35 -23.00 1.63
CA ASN A 125 -4.59 -22.98 0.85
C ASN A 125 -4.68 -21.66 0.06
N MET A 126 -5.74 -21.48 -0.71
CA MET A 126 -5.93 -20.26 -1.51
C MET A 126 -6.00 -18.98 -0.66
N ASP A 127 -6.44 -19.06 0.60
CA ASP A 127 -6.43 -17.91 1.53
C ASP A 127 -5.02 -17.42 1.80
N VAL A 128 -4.12 -18.37 2.07
CA VAL A 128 -2.71 -18.08 2.34
C VAL A 128 -2.07 -17.48 1.10
N LEU A 129 -2.33 -18.03 -0.07
CA LEU A 129 -1.76 -17.52 -1.32
C LEU A 129 -2.22 -16.08 -1.59
N ASN A 130 -3.52 -15.81 -1.49
CA ASN A 130 -4.08 -14.47 -1.68
C ASN A 130 -3.58 -13.47 -0.62
N GLY A 131 -3.46 -13.92 0.63
CA GLY A 131 -2.93 -13.12 1.74
C GLY A 131 -1.47 -12.75 1.55
N VAL A 132 -0.61 -13.71 1.19
CA VAL A 132 0.81 -13.48 0.91
C VAL A 132 1.00 -12.59 -0.32
N ALA A 133 0.22 -12.82 -1.39
CA ALA A 133 0.25 -11.94 -2.57
C ALA A 133 -0.17 -10.50 -2.22
N SER A 134 -1.19 -10.32 -1.36
CA SER A 134 -1.60 -8.99 -0.89
C SER A 134 -0.50 -8.31 -0.06
N ILE A 135 0.19 -9.07 0.81
CA ILE A 135 1.33 -8.56 1.59
C ILE A 135 2.44 -8.10 0.65
N TYR A 136 2.77 -8.89 -0.37
CA TYR A 136 3.76 -8.51 -1.39
C TYR A 136 3.41 -7.19 -2.10
N LEU A 137 2.16 -7.03 -2.54
CA LEU A 137 1.73 -5.78 -3.16
C LEU A 137 1.80 -4.59 -2.20
N LEU A 138 1.41 -4.78 -0.93
CA LEU A 138 1.51 -3.74 0.09
C LEU A 138 2.95 -3.36 0.42
N MET A 139 3.88 -4.31 0.40
CA MET A 139 5.31 -4.02 0.57
C MET A 139 5.79 -3.11 -0.56
N GLY A 140 5.49 -3.44 -1.82
CA GLY A 140 5.83 -2.58 -2.95
C GLY A 140 5.25 -1.17 -2.85
N ILE A 141 3.97 -1.05 -2.47
CA ILE A 141 3.32 0.24 -2.21
C ILE A 141 4.02 1.00 -1.08
N THR A 142 4.41 0.32 -0.01
CA THR A 142 5.09 0.93 1.15
C THR A 142 6.47 1.47 0.78
N TRP A 143 7.24 0.72 0.00
CA TRP A 143 8.53 1.18 -0.51
C TRP A 143 8.40 2.37 -1.45
N ALA A 144 7.42 2.35 -2.36
CA ALA A 144 7.11 3.51 -3.20
C ALA A 144 6.78 4.77 -2.38
N LEU A 145 6.04 4.62 -1.28
CA LEU A 145 5.77 5.71 -0.34
C LEU A 145 7.05 6.21 0.35
N LEU A 146 7.95 5.32 0.75
CA LEU A 146 9.25 5.69 1.34
C LEU A 146 10.14 6.45 0.34
N TYR A 147 10.14 6.05 -0.92
CA TYR A 147 10.83 6.77 -1.99
C TYR A 147 10.25 8.17 -2.21
N MET A 148 8.92 8.29 -2.27
CA MET A 148 8.25 9.60 -2.32
C MET A 148 8.53 10.45 -1.09
N PHE A 149 8.58 9.84 0.10
CA PHE A 149 8.89 10.56 1.33
C PHE A 149 10.26 11.25 1.24
N ILE A 150 11.28 10.53 0.73
CA ILE A 150 12.61 11.13 0.53
C ILE A 150 12.58 12.20 -0.58
N GLU A 151 11.83 11.98 -1.65
CA GLU A 151 11.69 12.95 -2.75
C GLU A 151 11.02 14.27 -2.29
N VAL A 152 10.03 14.21 -1.40
CA VAL A 152 9.41 15.39 -0.79
C VAL A 152 10.38 16.14 0.11
N LEU A 153 11.20 15.43 0.89
CA LEU A 153 12.19 16.04 1.77
C LEU A 153 13.38 16.64 1.01
N GLN A 154 13.81 15.98 -0.05
CA GLN A 154 14.92 16.39 -0.89
C GLN A 154 14.56 16.16 -2.37
N PRO A 155 13.97 17.17 -3.04
CA PRO A 155 13.63 17.06 -4.45
C PRO A 155 14.85 16.73 -5.32
N GLY A 156 14.67 15.84 -6.29
CA GLY A 156 15.73 15.29 -7.14
C GLY A 156 16.52 14.15 -6.50
N SER A 157 15.97 13.49 -5.47
CA SER A 157 16.57 12.30 -4.85
C SER A 157 16.46 11.06 -5.73
N ILE A 158 15.47 11.04 -6.61
CA ILE A 158 15.25 10.01 -7.64
C ILE A 158 15.04 10.72 -8.98
N CYS A 159 15.67 10.22 -10.04
CA CYS A 159 15.50 10.80 -11.37
C CYS A 159 15.54 9.75 -12.47
N PHE A 160 15.06 10.14 -13.65
CA PHE A 160 15.25 9.34 -14.85
C PHE A 160 16.69 9.42 -15.34
N SER A 161 17.25 8.29 -15.77
CA SER A 161 18.62 8.21 -16.31
C SER A 161 18.86 9.12 -17.53
N LYS A 162 17.79 9.54 -18.23
CA LYS A 162 17.86 10.43 -19.40
C LYS A 162 17.77 11.93 -19.07
N GLY A 163 17.89 12.32 -17.79
CA GLY A 163 17.99 13.73 -17.39
C GLY A 163 16.66 14.48 -17.24
N GLN A 164 15.52 13.79 -17.24
CA GLN A 164 14.24 14.39 -16.83
C GLN A 164 14.21 14.53 -15.30
N LYS A 165 13.98 15.76 -14.83
CA LYS A 165 14.26 16.19 -13.45
C LYS A 165 13.12 16.01 -12.45
N THR A 166 11.92 15.66 -12.87
CA THR A 166 10.77 15.58 -11.96
C THR A 166 10.04 14.26 -12.14
N ILE A 167 10.26 13.35 -11.19
CA ILE A 167 9.38 12.20 -10.98
C ILE A 167 8.33 12.64 -9.97
N GLU A 168 7.24 13.21 -10.46
CA GLU A 168 6.07 13.52 -9.61
C GLU A 168 4.97 12.45 -9.69
N SER A 169 5.16 11.41 -10.51
CA SER A 169 4.11 10.41 -10.72
C SER A 169 4.23 9.23 -9.77
N TRP A 170 3.12 8.96 -9.06
CA TRP A 170 2.89 7.77 -8.25
C TRP A 170 3.19 6.47 -9.00
N SER A 171 2.80 6.35 -10.29
CA SER A 171 3.10 5.13 -11.08
C SER A 171 4.59 4.89 -11.21
N THR A 172 5.37 5.95 -11.34
CA THR A 172 6.82 5.85 -11.53
C THR A 172 7.49 5.35 -10.25
N MET A 173 7.05 5.82 -9.08
CA MET A 173 7.58 5.38 -7.79
C MET A 173 7.18 3.93 -7.46
N ILE A 174 5.95 3.55 -7.81
CA ILE A 174 5.48 2.16 -7.74
C ILE A 174 6.31 1.27 -8.65
N TYR A 175 6.49 1.67 -9.92
CA TYR A 175 7.30 0.93 -10.88
C TYR A 175 8.74 0.75 -10.37
N TYR A 176 9.38 1.83 -9.90
CA TYR A 176 10.73 1.76 -9.33
C TYR A 176 10.82 0.75 -8.19
N SER A 177 9.91 0.83 -7.20
CA SER A 177 9.81 -0.11 -6.08
C SER A 177 9.69 -1.56 -6.55
N PHE A 178 8.74 -1.88 -7.44
CA PHE A 178 8.58 -3.26 -7.92
C PHE A 178 9.77 -3.75 -8.75
N THR A 179 10.43 -2.88 -9.53
CA THR A 179 11.65 -3.26 -10.25
C THR A 179 12.83 -3.52 -9.33
N THR A 180 12.91 -2.84 -8.19
CA THR A 180 13.92 -3.07 -7.15
C THR A 180 13.62 -4.35 -6.37
N LEU A 181 12.39 -4.51 -5.86
CA LEU A 181 11.94 -5.73 -5.15
C LEU A 181 12.14 -7.02 -5.96
N THR A 182 11.92 -6.95 -7.27
CA THR A 182 12.08 -8.11 -8.17
C THR A 182 13.51 -8.27 -8.66
N THR A 183 14.45 -7.42 -8.21
CA THR A 183 15.86 -7.37 -8.64
C THR A 183 16.03 -7.21 -10.15
N LEU A 184 15.01 -6.65 -10.82
CA LEU A 184 14.98 -6.47 -12.26
C LEU A 184 15.83 -5.27 -12.69
N GLY A 185 15.67 -4.15 -11.99
CA GLY A 185 16.53 -2.96 -12.11
C GLY A 185 16.83 -2.52 -13.54
N TYR A 186 15.81 -2.15 -14.32
CA TYR A 186 15.98 -1.76 -15.73
C TYR A 186 16.97 -0.59 -15.95
N GLY A 187 17.24 0.21 -14.91
CA GLY A 187 18.23 1.29 -14.94
C GLY A 187 17.73 2.58 -15.60
N ASP A 188 16.44 2.67 -15.87
CA ASP A 188 15.77 3.86 -16.38
C ASP A 188 15.49 4.90 -15.28
N ILE A 189 15.32 4.45 -14.04
CA ILE A 189 15.19 5.27 -12.84
C ILE A 189 16.37 4.98 -11.91
N ILE A 190 16.98 6.03 -11.37
CA ILE A 190 18.20 5.91 -10.56
C ILE A 190 18.12 6.72 -9.25
N PRO A 191 18.53 6.12 -8.11
CA PRO A 191 18.65 6.82 -6.84
C PRO A 191 19.90 7.72 -6.81
N GLN A 192 19.71 9.02 -6.61
CA GLN A 192 20.78 10.01 -6.70
C GLN A 192 21.51 10.23 -5.36
N ASN A 193 20.78 10.31 -4.25
CA ASN A 193 21.37 10.59 -2.94
C ASN A 193 21.66 9.30 -2.14
N ALA A 194 22.41 9.46 -1.03
CA ALA A 194 22.78 8.32 -0.18
C ALA A 194 21.58 7.64 0.47
N LEU A 195 20.54 8.40 0.82
CA LEU A 195 19.34 7.86 1.48
C LEU A 195 18.52 6.97 0.56
N THR A 196 18.25 7.38 -0.69
CA THR A 196 17.52 6.54 -1.65
C THR A 196 18.30 5.31 -2.06
N ARG A 197 19.63 5.39 -2.10
CA ARG A 197 20.50 4.22 -2.33
C ARG A 197 20.45 3.22 -1.18
N ILE A 198 20.53 3.68 0.07
CA ILE A 198 20.41 2.80 1.23
C ILE A 198 19.02 2.18 1.27
N LEU A 199 17.97 2.96 0.97
CA LEU A 199 16.61 2.46 0.94
C LEU A 199 16.45 1.32 -0.07
N ALA A 200 17.02 1.46 -1.27
CA ALA A 200 17.03 0.42 -2.30
C ALA A 200 17.87 -0.82 -1.97
N ILE A 201 18.80 -0.72 -1.01
CA ILE A 201 19.56 -1.88 -0.50
C ILE A 201 18.75 -2.67 0.54
N ILE A 202 17.88 -1.99 1.30
CA ILE A 202 17.07 -2.62 2.35
C ILE A 202 15.80 -3.26 1.76
N GLU A 203 15.28 -2.70 0.66
CA GLU A 203 14.19 -3.26 -0.14
C GLU A 203 14.54 -4.64 -0.72
#